data_AF-X1VJ70-F1
#
_entry.id   AF-X1VJ70-F1
#
_cell.length_a   1.000
_cell.length_b   1.000
_cell.length_c   1.000
_cell.angle_alpha   90.00
_cell.angle_beta   90.00
_cell.angle_gamma   90.00
#
_symmetry.space_group_name_H-M   'P 1'
#
loop_
_entity.id
_entity.type
_entity.pdbx_description
1 polymer ?
#
loop_
_entity_poly.entity_id
_entity_poly.type
_entity_poly.pdbx_seq_one_letter_code
_entity_poly.pdbx_strand_id
1 'polypeptide(L)'
;LSFEDDLMRTFAPEWTVKALGWIGWEEGQPIYHKRISKGIEKAQKKVEERNFEARKSLLEYDEVMDYQRKYFYSRRRKILAGKDLKSIIAEMIEAMISGSCENILNKDYRYHCIIEWTRGAFGVDLRLNDIADQPAAEIEERVKQQAKKDISGEVTLSIGEYLEDYDDRSTWNIDSLCRWAMSAFGAGLSAGKLRHADAEEIEQIIIAAANDQIDKKDCSPLADFLKEDFAIKTFVNWSNTRFDIRLDIA
;
A
#
# COMPACT_ATOMS: atom_id res chain seq x y z
N LEU A 1 -11.52 32.37 33.99
CA LEU A 1 -11.83 31.77 32.69
C LEU A 1 -12.73 32.72 31.93
N SER A 2 -12.35 33.07 30.71
CA SER A 2 -13.21 33.74 29.74
C SER A 2 -13.92 32.71 28.86
N PHE A 3 -15.06 33.07 28.28
CA PHE A 3 -15.69 32.25 27.23
C PHE A 3 -14.88 32.22 25.93
N GLU A 4 -13.91 33.12 25.79
CA GLU A 4 -12.94 33.15 24.69
C GLU A 4 -11.74 32.21 24.91
N ASP A 5 -11.59 31.63 26.10
CA ASP A 5 -10.49 30.69 26.39
C ASP A 5 -10.62 29.43 25.52
N ASP A 6 -9.50 28.84 25.11
CA ASP A 6 -9.46 27.67 24.21
C ASP A 6 -10.30 26.48 24.69
N LEU A 7 -10.36 26.26 26.01
CA LEU A 7 -11.22 25.24 26.62
C LEU A 7 -12.70 25.53 26.38
N MET A 8 -13.13 26.78 26.59
CA MET A 8 -14.51 27.18 26.39
C MET A 8 -14.87 27.21 24.91
N ARG A 9 -13.96 27.65 24.04
CA ARG A 9 -14.12 27.59 22.59
C ARG A 9 -14.32 26.16 22.06
N THR A 10 -13.63 25.18 22.66
CA THR A 10 -13.71 23.78 22.22
C THR A 10 -14.94 23.06 22.77
N PHE A 11 -15.43 23.42 23.97
CA PHE A 11 -16.47 22.66 24.68
C PHE A 11 -17.78 23.41 24.96
N ALA A 12 -17.83 24.73 24.77
CA ALA A 12 -19.07 25.50 24.84
C ALA A 12 -19.70 25.53 23.43
N PRO A 13 -20.90 24.95 23.24
CA PRO A 13 -21.65 25.11 22.00
C PRO A 13 -21.86 26.59 21.68
N GLU A 14 -21.82 26.97 20.39
CA GLU A 14 -21.97 28.38 19.95
C GLU A 14 -23.24 29.07 20.47
N TRP A 15 -24.30 28.30 20.73
CA TRP A 15 -25.56 28.82 21.29
C TRP A 15 -25.46 29.22 22.77
N THR A 16 -24.45 28.75 23.51
CA THR A 16 -24.29 29.01 24.96
C THR A 16 -24.02 30.48 25.22
N VAL A 17 -23.15 31.10 24.41
CA VAL A 17 -22.84 32.53 24.48
C VAL A 17 -24.06 33.38 24.07
N LYS A 18 -24.77 32.96 23.01
CA LYS A 18 -26.01 33.61 22.55
C LYS A 18 -27.13 33.57 23.61
N ALA A 19 -27.29 32.44 24.30
CA ALA A 19 -28.29 32.27 25.36
C ALA A 19 -27.98 33.13 26.60
N LEU A 20 -26.70 33.33 26.94
CA LEU A 20 -26.29 34.23 28.01
C LEU A 20 -26.61 35.70 27.68
N GLY A 21 -26.41 36.10 26.43
CA GLY A 21 -26.80 37.43 25.95
C GLY A 21 -28.32 37.69 26.03
N TRP A 22 -29.15 36.70 25.73
CA TRP A 22 -30.63 36.82 25.87
C TRP A 22 -31.11 36.91 27.31
N ILE A 23 -30.34 36.42 28.29
CA ILE A 23 -30.65 36.51 29.72
C ILE A 23 -30.22 37.87 30.31
N GLY A 24 -29.66 38.78 29.49
CA GLY A 24 -29.33 40.15 29.89
C GLY A 24 -27.96 40.31 30.53
N TRP A 25 -27.02 39.41 30.22
CA TRP A 25 -25.64 39.51 30.69
C TRP A 25 -24.79 40.34 29.72
N GLU A 26 -24.21 41.43 30.23
CA GLU A 26 -23.34 42.33 29.45
C GLU A 26 -21.89 41.82 29.40
N GLU A 27 -21.19 42.18 28.33
CA GLU A 27 -19.77 41.84 28.11
C GLU A 27 -18.91 42.41 29.26
N GLY A 28 -18.10 41.55 29.88
CA GLY A 28 -17.23 41.93 31.02
C GLY A 28 -17.84 41.75 32.43
N GLN A 29 -19.11 41.33 32.56
CA GLN A 29 -19.70 41.02 33.87
C GLN A 29 -19.26 39.64 34.41
N PRO A 30 -18.95 39.52 35.72
CA PRO A 30 -18.49 38.27 36.29
C PRO A 30 -19.61 37.23 36.45
N ILE A 31 -19.34 36.00 35.97
CA ILE A 31 -20.31 34.88 35.99
C ILE A 31 -20.17 33.98 37.21
N TYR A 32 -21.16 34.01 38.10
CA TYR A 32 -21.24 33.13 39.27
C TYR A 32 -22.43 32.18 39.18
N HIS A 33 -22.37 31.22 38.26
CA HIS A 33 -23.44 30.22 38.10
C HIS A 33 -22.94 28.79 38.29
N LYS A 34 -23.49 28.07 39.28
CA LYS A 34 -23.07 26.70 39.64
C LYS A 34 -23.14 25.71 38.46
N ARG A 35 -24.09 25.89 37.52
CA ARG A 35 -24.19 25.02 36.32
C ARG A 35 -23.04 25.24 35.33
N ILE A 36 -22.51 26.47 35.24
CA ILE A 36 -21.39 26.81 34.36
C ILE A 36 -20.09 26.26 34.95
N SER A 37 -19.87 26.42 36.26
CA SER A 37 -18.71 25.81 36.95
C SER A 37 -18.70 24.27 36.80
N LYS A 38 -19.85 23.60 36.95
CA LYS A 38 -19.97 22.15 36.69
C LYS A 38 -19.76 21.77 35.22
N GLY A 39 -20.10 22.65 34.29
CA GLY A 39 -19.85 22.47 32.86
C GLY A 39 -18.35 22.53 32.53
N ILE A 40 -17.65 23.50 33.12
CA ILE A 40 -16.20 23.64 33.01
C ILE A 40 -15.47 22.42 33.58
N GLU A 41 -15.87 21.96 34.77
CA GLU A 41 -15.31 20.74 35.39
C GLU A 41 -15.47 19.51 34.48
N LYS A 42 -16.66 19.34 33.86
CA LYS A 42 -16.89 18.26 32.90
C LYS A 42 -16.04 18.41 31.63
N ALA A 43 -15.89 19.63 31.12
CA ALA A 43 -15.05 19.89 29.96
C ALA A 43 -13.57 19.58 30.25
N GLN A 44 -13.06 19.99 31.42
CA GLN A 44 -11.71 19.65 31.88
C GLN A 44 -11.52 18.14 32.01
N LYS A 45 -12.46 17.44 32.67
CA LYS A 45 -12.44 15.98 32.77
C LYS A 45 -12.40 15.30 31.40
N LYS A 46 -13.14 15.82 30.41
CA LYS A 46 -13.14 15.29 29.04
C LYS A 46 -11.83 15.56 28.30
N VAL A 47 -11.17 16.70 28.54
CA VAL A 47 -9.82 16.98 28.02
C VAL A 47 -8.79 16.03 28.64
N GLU A 48 -8.87 15.81 29.95
CA GLU A 48 -8.00 14.86 30.66
C GLU A 48 -8.21 13.44 30.17
N GLU A 49 -9.45 13.02 29.96
CA GLU A 49 -9.81 11.72 29.39
C GLU A 49 -9.23 11.55 27.99
N ARG A 50 -9.41 12.55 27.10
CA ARG A 50 -8.79 12.54 25.76
C ARG A 50 -7.26 12.48 25.82
N ASN A 51 -6.63 13.25 26.70
CA ASN A 51 -5.17 13.23 26.87
C ASN A 51 -4.68 11.87 27.43
N PHE A 52 -5.45 11.28 28.34
CA PHE A 52 -5.18 9.96 28.88
C PHE A 52 -5.30 8.88 27.81
N GLU A 53 -6.37 8.91 27.00
CA GLU A 53 -6.56 8.01 25.87
C GLU A 53 -5.39 8.12 24.88
N ALA A 54 -5.00 9.35 24.51
CA ALA A 54 -3.86 9.57 23.61
C ALA A 54 -2.55 8.97 24.19
N ARG A 55 -2.29 9.16 25.48
CA ARG A 55 -1.12 8.57 26.17
C ARG A 55 -1.22 7.06 26.27
N LYS A 56 -2.41 6.51 26.49
CA LYS A 56 -2.66 5.07 26.56
C LYS A 56 -2.34 4.42 25.22
N SER A 57 -2.84 4.99 24.13
CA SER A 57 -2.53 4.51 22.78
C SER A 57 -1.03 4.58 22.48
N LEU A 58 -0.36 5.69 22.83
CA LEU A 58 1.10 5.78 22.69
C LEU A 58 1.84 4.70 23.51
N LEU A 59 1.41 4.45 24.75
CA LEU A 59 1.98 3.42 25.60
C LEU A 59 1.77 2.02 25.00
N GLU A 60 0.59 1.73 24.45
CA GLU A 60 0.30 0.45 23.79
C GLU A 60 1.23 0.21 22.58
N TYR A 61 1.53 1.25 21.80
CA TYR A 61 2.55 1.15 20.74
C TYR A 61 3.95 0.92 21.32
N ASP A 62 4.31 1.63 22.39
CA ASP A 62 5.62 1.46 23.06
C ASP A 62 5.80 0.07 23.67
N GLU A 63 4.73 -0.56 24.16
CA GLU A 63 4.77 -1.92 24.72
C GLU A 63 5.19 -2.95 23.68
N VAL A 64 4.69 -2.86 22.44
CA VAL A 64 5.12 -3.72 21.32
C VAL A 64 6.61 -3.52 21.05
N MET A 65 7.06 -2.27 21.01
CA MET A 65 8.46 -1.93 20.75
C MET A 65 9.39 -2.38 21.88
N ASP A 66 8.96 -2.25 23.14
CA ASP A 66 9.72 -2.72 24.30
C ASP A 66 9.84 -4.25 24.33
N TYR A 67 8.76 -4.96 24.00
CA TYR A 67 8.80 -6.43 23.87
C TYR A 67 9.83 -6.87 22.82
N GLN A 68 9.78 -6.28 21.61
CA GLN A 68 10.74 -6.57 20.55
C GLN A 68 12.18 -6.23 20.99
N ARG A 69 12.37 -5.08 21.65
CA ARG A 69 13.65 -4.63 22.19
C ARG A 69 14.23 -5.62 23.19
N LYS A 70 13.43 -6.06 24.16
CA LYS A 70 13.83 -7.04 25.18
C LYS A 70 14.22 -8.37 24.55
N TYR A 71 13.43 -8.86 23.59
CA TYR A 71 13.74 -10.10 22.86
C TYR A 71 15.08 -9.99 22.11
N PHE A 72 15.26 -8.94 21.30
CA PHE A 72 16.49 -8.72 20.53
C PHE A 72 17.73 -8.60 21.43
N TYR A 73 17.69 -7.74 22.45
CA TYR A 73 18.84 -7.54 23.33
C TYR A 73 19.14 -8.75 24.20
N SER A 74 18.14 -9.56 24.56
CA SER A 74 18.37 -10.84 25.22
C SER A 74 19.19 -11.78 24.34
N ARG A 75 18.78 -11.95 23.08
CA ARG A 75 19.52 -12.78 22.11
C ARG A 75 20.92 -12.23 21.83
N ARG A 76 21.06 -10.92 21.61
CA ARG A 76 22.34 -10.25 21.39
C ARG A 76 23.31 -10.48 22.55
N ARG A 77 22.86 -10.36 23.81
CA ARG A 77 23.71 -10.61 24.98
C ARG A 77 24.21 -12.06 25.02
N LYS A 78 23.37 -13.04 24.70
CA LYS A 78 23.79 -14.45 24.62
C LYS A 78 24.90 -14.66 23.58
N ILE A 79 24.72 -14.06 22.40
CA ILE A 79 25.70 -14.13 21.30
C ILE A 79 27.02 -13.45 21.71
N LEU A 80 26.98 -12.23 22.24
CA LEU A 80 28.18 -11.50 22.66
C LEU A 80 28.93 -12.19 23.81
N ALA A 81 28.22 -12.93 24.66
CA ALA A 81 28.84 -13.72 25.72
C ALA A 81 29.49 -15.02 25.21
N GLY A 82 29.36 -15.34 23.91
CA GLY A 82 29.92 -16.55 23.30
C GLY A 82 29.31 -17.85 23.81
N LYS A 83 28.18 -17.79 24.53
CA LYS A 83 27.54 -18.96 25.13
C LYS A 83 26.66 -19.64 24.10
N ASP A 84 26.95 -20.92 23.85
CA ASP A 84 26.11 -21.82 23.04
C ASP A 84 25.84 -21.34 21.61
N LEU A 85 26.85 -20.71 20.99
CA LEU A 85 26.73 -20.17 19.63
C LEU A 85 26.37 -21.24 18.60
N LYS A 86 26.88 -22.47 18.75
CA LYS A 86 26.62 -23.57 17.82
C LYS A 86 25.14 -23.94 17.81
N SER A 87 24.49 -24.06 18.97
CA SER A 87 23.04 -24.33 19.04
C SER A 87 22.25 -23.19 18.41
N ILE A 88 22.59 -21.94 18.75
CA ILE A 88 21.90 -20.75 18.18
C ILE A 88 21.97 -20.74 16.64
N ILE A 89 23.14 -21.04 16.08
CA ILE A 89 23.33 -21.11 14.62
C ILE A 89 22.54 -22.29 14.04
N ALA A 90 22.58 -23.46 14.67
CA ALA A 90 21.83 -24.63 14.22
C ALA A 90 20.31 -24.36 14.21
N GLU A 91 19.77 -23.76 15.27
CA GLU A 91 18.37 -23.34 15.36
C GLU A 91 17.99 -22.34 14.27
N MET A 92 18.88 -21.39 13.94
CA MET A 92 18.64 -20.43 12.85
C MET A 92 18.60 -21.11 11.48
N ILE A 93 19.51 -22.04 11.24
CA ILE A 93 19.56 -22.81 10.00
C ILE A 93 18.29 -23.67 9.88
N GLU A 94 17.93 -24.39 10.94
CA GLU A 94 16.74 -25.23 10.98
C GLU A 94 15.47 -24.41 10.75
N ALA A 95 15.31 -23.28 11.43
CA ALA A 95 14.16 -22.40 11.22
C ALA A 95 14.09 -21.86 9.78
N MET A 96 15.23 -21.52 9.17
CA MET A 96 15.27 -21.06 7.78
C MET A 96 14.88 -22.19 6.81
N ILE A 97 15.40 -23.40 7.02
CA ILE A 97 15.08 -24.57 6.20
C ILE A 97 13.60 -24.90 6.34
N SER A 98 13.09 -25.06 7.56
CA SER A 98 11.69 -25.38 7.82
C SER A 98 10.75 -24.34 7.21
N GLY A 99 11.01 -23.05 7.42
CA GLY A 99 10.19 -21.99 6.81
C GLY A 99 10.24 -21.97 5.28
N SER A 100 11.40 -22.30 4.69
CA SER A 100 11.52 -22.43 3.23
C SER A 100 10.76 -23.65 2.71
N CYS A 101 10.85 -24.79 3.39
CA CYS A 101 10.09 -26.00 3.05
C CYS A 101 8.59 -25.75 3.15
N GLU A 102 8.12 -25.18 4.26
CA GLU A 102 6.71 -24.84 4.48
C GLU A 102 6.17 -23.89 3.41
N ASN A 103 6.98 -22.92 2.97
CA ASN A 103 6.59 -22.00 1.91
C ASN A 103 6.56 -22.67 0.54
N ILE A 104 7.65 -23.32 0.11
CA ILE A 104 7.78 -23.88 -1.24
C ILE A 104 6.83 -25.06 -1.45
N LEU A 105 6.65 -25.91 -0.44
CA LEU A 105 5.78 -27.09 -0.51
C LEU A 105 4.32 -26.76 -0.17
N ASN A 106 3.99 -25.48 0.05
CA ASN A 106 2.61 -25.07 0.22
C ASN A 106 1.81 -25.32 -1.06
N LYS A 107 0.58 -25.82 -0.92
CA LYS A 107 -0.36 -26.01 -2.05
C LYS A 107 -0.59 -24.73 -2.86
N ASP A 108 -0.48 -23.57 -2.21
CA ASP A 108 -0.74 -22.26 -2.79
C ASP A 108 0.53 -21.59 -3.33
N TYR A 109 1.71 -22.22 -3.17
CA TYR A 109 3.01 -21.67 -3.58
C TYR A 109 3.02 -21.24 -5.05
N ARG A 110 2.46 -22.06 -5.94
CA ARG A 110 2.34 -21.73 -7.38
C ARG A 110 1.58 -20.44 -7.63
N TYR A 111 0.52 -20.19 -6.87
CA TYR A 111 -0.29 -18.98 -7.00
C TYR A 111 0.47 -17.76 -6.47
N HIS A 112 1.23 -17.90 -5.38
CA HIS A 112 2.12 -16.84 -4.91
C HIS A 112 3.19 -16.49 -5.95
N CYS A 113 3.80 -17.48 -6.60
CA CYS A 113 4.74 -17.23 -7.69
C CYS A 113 4.10 -16.49 -8.86
N ILE A 114 2.87 -16.85 -9.24
CA ILE A 114 2.10 -16.14 -10.27
C ILE A 114 1.88 -14.69 -9.85
N ILE A 115 1.42 -14.41 -8.63
CA ILE A 115 1.15 -13.05 -8.14
C ILE A 115 2.43 -12.19 -8.16
N GLU A 116 3.55 -12.73 -7.67
CA GLU A 116 4.82 -12.00 -7.70
C GLU A 116 5.31 -11.75 -9.13
N TRP A 117 5.15 -12.73 -10.01
CA TRP A 117 5.49 -12.57 -11.42
C TRP A 117 4.60 -11.54 -12.11
N THR A 118 3.27 -11.55 -11.90
CA THR A 118 2.36 -10.56 -12.49
C THR A 118 2.64 -9.16 -11.99
N ARG A 119 3.01 -9.02 -10.71
CA ARG A 119 3.41 -7.72 -10.13
C ARG A 119 4.65 -7.18 -10.82
N GLY A 120 5.67 -8.02 -11.03
CA GLY A 120 6.91 -7.61 -11.71
C GLY A 120 6.74 -7.38 -13.22
N ALA A 121 6.00 -8.23 -13.90
CA ALA A 121 5.87 -8.20 -15.36
C ALA A 121 4.80 -7.22 -15.85
N PHE A 122 3.71 -7.05 -15.10
CA PHE A 122 2.54 -6.25 -15.50
C PHE A 122 2.23 -5.08 -14.55
N GLY A 123 2.85 -5.01 -13.37
CA GLY A 123 2.47 -4.03 -12.34
C GLY A 123 1.14 -4.36 -11.65
N VAL A 124 0.58 -5.56 -11.89
CA VAL A 124 -0.73 -5.96 -11.40
C VAL A 124 -0.59 -6.84 -10.16
N ASP A 125 -1.29 -6.45 -9.10
CA ASP A 125 -1.39 -7.23 -7.87
C ASP A 125 -2.69 -8.05 -7.88
N LEU A 126 -2.55 -9.37 -8.11
CA LEU A 126 -3.70 -10.28 -8.09
C LEU A 126 -3.94 -10.83 -6.69
N ARG A 127 -5.19 -11.20 -6.40
CA ARG A 127 -5.54 -11.94 -5.19
C ARG A 127 -5.58 -13.42 -5.50
N LEU A 128 -5.17 -14.25 -4.52
CA LEU A 128 -5.18 -15.71 -4.64
C LEU A 128 -6.55 -16.24 -5.08
N ASN A 129 -7.63 -15.75 -4.47
CA ASN A 129 -9.00 -16.17 -4.80
C ASN A 129 -9.42 -15.84 -6.24
N ASP A 130 -8.77 -14.87 -6.88
CA ASP A 130 -9.10 -14.48 -8.26
C ASP A 130 -8.46 -15.41 -9.29
N ILE A 131 -7.46 -16.21 -8.90
CA ILE A 131 -6.68 -17.09 -9.80
C ILE A 131 -6.68 -18.56 -9.39
N ALA A 132 -7.16 -18.88 -8.19
CA ALA A 132 -7.20 -20.25 -7.71
C ALA A 132 -8.03 -21.13 -8.66
N ASP A 133 -7.41 -22.24 -9.07
CA ASP A 133 -7.98 -23.28 -9.93
C ASP A 133 -8.44 -22.80 -11.32
N GLN A 134 -7.98 -21.62 -11.73
CA GLN A 134 -8.21 -21.10 -13.08
C GLN A 134 -7.14 -21.60 -14.07
N PRO A 135 -7.51 -21.86 -15.33
CA PRO A 135 -6.55 -22.20 -16.37
C PRO A 135 -5.67 -20.99 -16.72
N ALA A 136 -4.47 -21.26 -17.26
CA ALA A 136 -3.49 -20.24 -17.64
C ALA A 136 -4.09 -19.12 -18.52
N ALA A 137 -4.96 -19.48 -19.46
CA ALA A 137 -5.59 -18.54 -20.38
C ALA A 137 -6.52 -17.54 -19.68
N GLU A 138 -7.29 -17.98 -18.68
CA GLU A 138 -8.17 -17.09 -17.90
C GLU A 138 -7.36 -16.15 -17.01
N ILE A 139 -6.27 -16.66 -16.42
CA ILE A 139 -5.35 -15.83 -15.63
C ILE A 139 -4.67 -14.79 -16.51
N GLU A 140 -4.20 -15.19 -17.69
CA GLU A 140 -3.61 -14.28 -18.68
C GLU A 140 -4.59 -13.18 -19.08
N GLU A 141 -5.82 -13.54 -19.46
CA GLU A 141 -6.83 -12.59 -19.86
C GLU A 141 -7.12 -11.60 -18.72
N ARG A 142 -7.29 -12.11 -17.50
CA ARG A 142 -7.53 -11.28 -16.31
C ARG A 142 -6.40 -10.30 -16.03
N VAL A 143 -5.15 -10.76 -16.08
CA VAL A 143 -3.96 -9.91 -15.86
C VAL A 143 -3.89 -8.82 -16.91
N LYS A 144 -4.07 -9.17 -18.19
CA LYS A 144 -4.03 -8.20 -19.28
C LYS A 144 -5.18 -7.20 -19.16
N GLN A 145 -6.39 -7.62 -18.85
CA GLN A 145 -7.53 -6.72 -18.64
C GLN A 145 -7.29 -5.76 -17.48
N GLN A 146 -6.80 -6.25 -16.35
CA GLN A 146 -6.50 -5.40 -15.19
C GLN A 146 -5.39 -4.40 -15.49
N ALA A 147 -4.30 -4.84 -16.12
CA ALA A 147 -3.20 -3.96 -16.53
C ALA A 147 -3.68 -2.84 -17.47
N LYS A 148 -4.51 -3.18 -18.47
CA LYS A 148 -5.09 -2.20 -19.40
C LYS A 148 -5.99 -1.18 -18.69
N LYS A 149 -6.76 -1.64 -17.70
CA LYS A 149 -7.61 -0.76 -16.88
C LYS A 149 -6.77 0.20 -16.03
N ASP A 150 -5.71 -0.30 -15.42
CA ASP A 150 -4.81 0.51 -14.58
C ASP A 150 -4.08 1.56 -15.42
N ILE A 151 -3.58 1.18 -16.61
CA ILE A 151 -3.00 2.12 -17.59
C ILE A 151 -4.01 3.18 -18.01
N SER A 152 -5.24 2.78 -18.35
CA SER A 152 -6.28 3.75 -18.74
C SER A 152 -6.53 4.75 -17.61
N GLY A 153 -6.60 4.30 -16.36
CA GLY A 153 -6.77 5.18 -15.21
C GLY A 153 -5.58 6.13 -15.02
N GLU A 154 -4.35 5.64 -15.17
CA GLU A 154 -3.14 6.46 -15.06
C GLU A 154 -3.08 7.53 -16.18
N VAL A 155 -3.42 7.15 -17.41
CA VAL A 155 -3.48 8.11 -18.53
C VAL A 155 -4.50 9.20 -18.28
N THR A 156 -5.73 8.84 -17.90
CA THR A 156 -6.78 9.83 -17.62
C THR A 156 -6.38 10.79 -16.48
N LEU A 157 -5.66 10.31 -15.46
CA LEU A 157 -5.22 11.14 -14.35
C LEU A 157 -4.05 12.07 -14.70
N SER A 158 -3.10 11.61 -15.51
CA SER A 158 -1.86 12.33 -15.80
C SER A 158 -1.89 13.18 -17.06
N ILE A 159 -2.81 12.92 -18.01
CA ILE A 159 -2.82 13.62 -19.30
C ILE A 159 -3.02 15.13 -19.17
N GLY A 160 -3.80 15.58 -18.19
CA GLY A 160 -4.05 16.99 -17.91
C GLY A 160 -2.81 17.79 -17.49
N GLU A 161 -1.75 17.12 -16.99
CA GLU A 161 -0.47 17.77 -16.69
C GLU A 161 0.28 18.19 -17.97
N TYR A 162 -0.06 17.60 -19.11
CA TYR A 162 0.53 17.91 -20.41
C TYR A 162 -0.40 18.71 -21.31
N LEU A 163 -1.71 18.60 -21.09
CA LEU A 163 -2.78 19.29 -21.80
C LEU A 163 -3.49 20.25 -20.83
N GLU A 164 -2.85 21.35 -20.43
CA GLU A 164 -3.35 22.23 -19.36
C GLU A 164 -4.71 22.87 -19.67
N ASP A 165 -4.93 23.32 -20.92
CA ASP A 165 -6.20 23.85 -21.42
C ASP A 165 -6.63 23.10 -22.68
N TYR A 166 -7.75 22.38 -22.63
CA TYR A 166 -8.22 21.54 -23.74
C TYR A 166 -8.73 22.36 -24.93
N ASP A 167 -9.09 23.62 -24.72
CA ASP A 167 -9.53 24.54 -25.77
C ASP A 167 -8.35 25.31 -26.40
N ASP A 168 -7.20 25.40 -25.71
CA ASP A 168 -5.99 26.07 -26.19
C ASP A 168 -4.81 25.11 -26.40
N ARG A 169 -4.64 24.66 -27.65
CA ARG A 169 -3.54 23.78 -28.08
C ARG A 169 -2.14 24.37 -27.90
N SER A 170 -2.00 25.68 -27.72
CA SER A 170 -0.69 26.29 -27.50
C SER A 170 -0.10 25.97 -26.12
N THR A 171 -0.96 25.59 -25.17
CA THR A 171 -0.58 25.14 -23.83
C THR A 171 -0.07 23.69 -23.80
N TRP A 172 -0.27 22.93 -24.88
CA TRP A 172 -0.01 21.49 -24.89
C TRP A 172 1.47 21.14 -25.07
N ASN A 173 1.99 20.31 -24.16
CA ASN A 173 3.37 19.83 -24.23
C ASN A 173 3.45 18.40 -24.78
N ILE A 174 3.15 18.26 -26.09
CA ILE A 174 3.10 16.96 -26.79
C ILE A 174 4.44 16.22 -26.75
N ASP A 175 5.57 16.93 -26.81
CA ASP A 175 6.90 16.29 -26.80
C ASP A 175 7.25 15.69 -25.43
N SER A 176 6.74 16.28 -24.34
CA SER A 176 6.89 15.72 -22.99
C SER A 176 5.90 14.58 -22.76
N LEU A 177 4.67 14.71 -23.26
CA LEU A 177 3.66 13.65 -23.25
C LEU A 177 4.17 12.38 -23.95
N CYS A 178 4.76 12.50 -25.14
CA CYS A 178 5.37 11.36 -25.85
C CYS A 178 6.48 10.68 -25.03
N ARG A 179 7.34 11.47 -24.37
CA ARG A 179 8.43 10.95 -23.55
C ARG A 179 7.92 10.23 -22.30
N TRP A 180 6.91 10.79 -21.65
CA TRP A 180 6.25 10.15 -20.53
C TRP A 180 5.59 8.83 -20.95
N ALA A 181 4.79 8.81 -22.02
CA ALA A 181 4.15 7.59 -22.50
C ALA A 181 5.16 6.48 -22.86
N MET A 182 6.31 6.86 -23.44
CA MET A 182 7.41 5.93 -23.70
C MET A 182 8.04 5.41 -22.40
N SER A 183 8.26 6.28 -21.41
CA SER A 183 8.89 5.89 -20.14
C SER A 183 7.96 5.05 -19.25
N ALA A 184 6.68 5.38 -19.20
CA ALA A 184 5.70 4.73 -18.33
C ALA A 184 5.24 3.40 -18.91
N PHE A 185 4.97 3.36 -20.23
CA PHE A 185 4.29 2.21 -20.86
C PHE A 185 5.09 1.55 -21.98
N GLY A 186 6.24 2.11 -22.37
CA GLY A 186 6.96 1.67 -23.59
C GLY A 186 6.21 2.03 -24.88
N ALA A 187 5.23 2.93 -24.81
CA ALA A 187 4.40 3.31 -25.95
C ALA A 187 5.12 4.35 -26.82
N GLY A 188 5.60 3.92 -27.99
CA GLY A 188 6.20 4.80 -28.99
C GLY A 188 5.12 5.58 -29.75
N LEU A 189 5.06 6.90 -29.55
CA LEU A 189 4.05 7.78 -30.15
C LEU A 189 4.67 8.72 -31.20
N SER A 190 3.88 9.07 -32.22
CA SER A 190 4.25 10.08 -33.22
C SER A 190 3.72 11.45 -32.81
N ALA A 191 4.61 12.35 -32.39
CA ALA A 191 4.25 13.73 -32.03
C ALA A 191 3.54 14.47 -33.17
N GLY A 192 3.92 14.20 -34.43
CA GLY A 192 3.26 14.80 -35.59
C GLY A 192 1.79 14.39 -35.72
N LYS A 193 1.46 13.13 -35.42
CA LYS A 193 0.07 12.65 -35.42
C LYS A 193 -0.74 13.31 -34.28
N LEU A 194 -0.14 13.43 -33.10
CA LEU A 194 -0.81 13.98 -31.91
C LEU A 194 -1.10 15.49 -32.03
N ARG A 195 -0.25 16.28 -32.69
CA ARG A 195 -0.47 17.73 -32.88
C ARG A 195 -1.75 18.06 -33.68
N HIS A 196 -2.25 17.13 -34.47
CA HIS A 196 -3.47 17.30 -35.25
C HIS A 196 -4.72 16.75 -34.54
N ALA A 197 -4.55 15.86 -33.58
CA ALA A 197 -5.62 15.24 -32.81
C ALA A 197 -6.20 16.18 -31.73
N ASP A 198 -7.42 15.91 -31.28
CA ASP A 198 -7.98 16.54 -30.07
C ASP A 198 -7.54 15.81 -28.78
N ALA A 199 -7.90 16.35 -27.60
CA ALA A 199 -7.45 15.81 -26.32
C ALA A 199 -7.96 14.39 -26.07
N GLU A 200 -9.20 14.09 -26.45
CA GLU A 200 -9.82 12.76 -26.30
C GLU A 200 -9.16 11.76 -27.26
N GLU A 201 -8.93 12.16 -28.51
CA GLU A 201 -8.19 11.36 -29.50
C GLU A 201 -6.76 11.08 -29.04
N ILE A 202 -6.06 12.06 -28.47
CA ILE A 202 -4.72 11.88 -27.91
C ILE A 202 -4.74 10.84 -26.79
N GLU A 203 -5.69 10.95 -25.85
CA GLU A 203 -5.88 9.99 -24.77
C GLU A 203 -6.07 8.57 -25.32
N GLN A 204 -6.99 8.40 -26.28
CA GLN A 204 -7.27 7.10 -26.90
C GLN A 204 -6.06 6.54 -27.64
N ILE A 205 -5.27 7.39 -28.32
CA ILE A 205 -4.04 6.96 -29.01
C ILE A 205 -3.01 6.43 -28.00
N ILE A 206 -2.82 7.11 -26.87
CA ILE A 206 -1.89 6.68 -25.81
C ILE A 206 -2.35 5.34 -25.23
N ILE A 207 -3.62 5.24 -24.84
CA ILE A 207 -4.20 4.02 -24.27
C ILE A 207 -4.08 2.85 -25.25
N ALA A 208 -4.43 3.05 -26.52
CA ALA A 208 -4.34 2.01 -27.53
C ALA A 208 -2.89 1.52 -27.74
N ALA A 209 -1.92 2.46 -27.79
CA ALA A 209 -0.51 2.12 -27.95
C ALA A 209 0.05 1.38 -26.74
N ALA A 210 -0.33 1.78 -25.51
CA ALA A 210 0.07 1.12 -24.28
C ALA A 210 -0.57 -0.29 -24.15
N ASN A 211 -1.86 -0.42 -24.51
CA ASN A 211 -2.56 -1.71 -24.51
C ASN A 211 -1.93 -2.72 -25.47
N ASP A 212 -1.46 -2.28 -26.64
CA ASP A 212 -0.73 -3.11 -27.59
C ASP A 212 0.60 -3.63 -27.00
N GLN A 213 1.29 -2.83 -26.16
CA GLN A 213 2.47 -3.31 -25.44
C GLN A 213 2.12 -4.41 -24.43
N ILE A 214 1.00 -4.27 -23.71
CA ILE A 214 0.52 -5.30 -22.78
C ILE A 214 0.15 -6.59 -23.50
N ASP A 215 -0.52 -6.50 -24.66
CA ASP A 215 -0.94 -7.68 -25.43
C ASP A 215 0.25 -8.50 -25.95
N LYS A 216 1.35 -7.82 -26.27
CA LYS A 216 2.61 -8.42 -26.73
C LYS A 216 3.46 -9.06 -25.63
N LYS A 217 3.18 -8.78 -24.34
CA LYS A 217 3.93 -9.39 -23.24
C LYS A 217 3.73 -10.90 -23.22
N ASP A 218 4.83 -11.61 -23.01
CA ASP A 218 4.85 -13.07 -22.92
C ASP A 218 4.24 -13.56 -21.60
N CYS A 219 3.25 -14.44 -21.71
CA CYS A 219 2.57 -15.08 -20.60
C CYS A 219 2.89 -16.58 -20.48
N SER A 220 3.83 -17.09 -21.28
CA SER A 220 4.28 -18.48 -21.20
C SER A 220 4.69 -18.96 -19.80
N PRO A 221 5.25 -18.12 -18.89
CA PRO A 221 5.57 -18.56 -17.53
C PRO A 221 4.36 -19.06 -16.72
N LEU A 222 3.14 -18.60 -17.02
CA LEU A 222 1.92 -19.07 -16.34
C LEU A 222 1.72 -20.59 -16.49
N ALA A 223 2.01 -21.11 -17.69
CA ALA A 223 1.89 -22.54 -17.95
C ALA A 223 2.91 -23.35 -17.13
N ASP A 224 4.09 -22.81 -16.87
CA ASP A 224 5.10 -23.45 -16.03
C ASP A 224 4.72 -23.44 -14.55
N PHE A 225 4.21 -22.31 -14.04
CA PHE A 225 3.76 -22.19 -12.65
C PHE A 225 2.62 -23.16 -12.30
N LEU A 226 1.70 -23.37 -13.24
CA LEU A 226 0.51 -24.20 -13.00
C LEU A 226 0.76 -25.71 -13.08
N LYS A 227 1.95 -26.16 -13.51
CA LYS A 227 2.30 -27.58 -13.50
C LYS A 227 2.22 -28.14 -12.09
N GLU A 228 1.66 -29.35 -11.97
CA GLU A 228 1.51 -30.02 -10.67
C GLU A 228 2.87 -30.26 -9.97
N ASP A 229 3.92 -30.46 -10.75
CA ASP A 229 5.27 -30.69 -10.25
C ASP A 229 6.09 -29.41 -10.01
N PHE A 230 5.51 -28.21 -10.26
CA PHE A 230 6.23 -26.94 -10.16
C PHE A 230 6.84 -26.70 -8.78
N ALA A 231 6.06 -26.89 -7.72
CA ALA A 231 6.51 -26.71 -6.34
C ALA A 231 7.65 -27.69 -5.98
N ILE A 232 7.51 -28.96 -6.38
CA ILE A 232 8.50 -30.01 -6.12
C ILE A 232 9.79 -29.72 -6.89
N LYS A 233 9.71 -29.38 -8.18
CA LYS A 233 10.89 -29.00 -8.99
C LYS A 233 11.59 -27.78 -8.42
N THR A 234 10.82 -26.79 -7.96
CA THR A 234 11.38 -25.59 -7.32
C THR A 234 12.08 -25.95 -6.01
N PHE A 235 11.50 -26.84 -5.20
CA PHE A 235 12.11 -27.34 -3.98
C PHE A 235 13.42 -28.11 -4.23
N VAL A 236 13.45 -28.99 -5.23
CA VAL A 236 14.67 -29.72 -5.61
C VAL A 236 15.75 -28.75 -6.08
N ASN A 237 15.40 -27.79 -6.94
CA ASN A 237 16.34 -26.78 -7.41
C ASN A 237 16.87 -25.90 -6.25
N TRP A 238 15.99 -25.51 -5.33
CA TRP A 238 16.37 -24.76 -4.14
C TRP A 238 17.33 -25.56 -3.25
N SER A 239 17.04 -26.83 -3.00
CA SER A 239 17.87 -27.73 -2.19
C SER A 239 19.26 -27.92 -2.80
N ASN A 240 19.33 -28.13 -4.11
CA ASN A 240 20.58 -28.24 -4.85
C ASN A 240 21.38 -26.92 -4.81
N THR A 241 20.73 -25.78 -5.06
CA THR A 241 21.42 -24.48 -5.10
C THR A 241 21.93 -24.04 -3.72
N ARG A 242 21.18 -24.32 -2.64
CA ARG A 242 21.52 -23.88 -1.29
C ARG A 242 22.45 -24.83 -0.55
N PHE A 243 22.34 -26.13 -0.81
CA PHE A 243 23.00 -27.16 -0.02
C PHE A 243 23.77 -28.20 -0.85
N ASP A 244 23.78 -28.08 -2.19
CA ASP A 244 24.35 -29.08 -3.12
C ASP A 244 23.73 -30.48 -2.94
N ILE A 245 22.47 -30.52 -2.48
CA ILE A 245 21.71 -31.76 -2.30
C ILE A 245 20.94 -32.04 -3.58
N ARG A 246 21.26 -33.17 -4.22
CA ARG A 246 20.54 -33.68 -5.38
C ARG A 246 19.44 -34.62 -4.92
N LEU A 247 18.20 -34.23 -5.19
CA LEU A 247 17.01 -35.02 -4.91
C LEU A 247 16.41 -35.50 -6.22
N ASP A 248 16.12 -36.79 -6.32
CA ASP A 248 15.43 -37.36 -7.47
C ASP A 248 13.92 -37.21 -7.30
N ILE A 249 13.24 -36.74 -8.35
CA ILE A 249 11.78 -36.69 -8.41
C ILE A 249 11.33 -38.03 -9.00
N ALA A 250 10.69 -38.86 -8.18
CA ALA A 250 10.13 -40.15 -8.58
C ALA A 250 8.76 -40.00 -9.27
#